data_AF-A0A954FS51-F1
#
_entry.id   AF-A0A954FS51-F1
#
_cell.length_a   1.000
_cell.length_b   1.000
_cell.length_c   1.000
_cell.angle_alpha   90.00
_cell.angle_beta   90.00
_cell.angle_gamma   90.00
#
_symmetry.space_group_name_H-M   'P 1'
#
loop_
_entity.id
_entity.type
_entity.pdbx_description
1 polymer ?
#
loop_
_entity_poly.entity_id
_entity_poly.type
_entity_poly.pdbx_seq_one_letter_code
_entity_poly.pdbx_strand_id
1 'polypeptide(L)'
;MSDSSPRFRPALTRAQRRLTALSGFGIVVVFGIAGWLTPDPRGFGTHQQLGMPACSFQLITGIQCPHCGLTTSFSWFIRGQFEKSMRANPAGLILAIVSVGILIWIIVVNICGAFVITKAPGRDAMFGFGIWVLLSIVIWVFRGLLKLM
;
A
#
# COMPACT_ATOMS: atom_id res chain seq x y z
N MET A 1 -1.03 -14.10 -40.22
CA MET A 1 -2.31 -13.50 -39.78
C MET A 1 -2.31 -13.41 -38.26
N SER A 2 -2.27 -12.20 -37.69
CA SER A 2 -2.50 -12.00 -36.26
C SER A 2 -4.00 -11.83 -36.05
N ASP A 3 -4.63 -12.67 -35.24
CA ASP A 3 -6.02 -12.55 -34.84
C ASP A 3 -6.22 -11.22 -34.07
N SER A 4 -6.72 -10.21 -34.78
CA SER A 4 -7.07 -8.88 -34.28
C SER A 4 -8.58 -8.75 -34.09
N SER A 5 -9.24 -9.81 -33.59
CA SER A 5 -10.58 -9.67 -33.07
C SER A 5 -10.57 -8.75 -31.84
N PRO A 6 -11.43 -7.72 -31.76
CA PRO A 6 -11.55 -6.92 -30.55
C PRO A 6 -12.05 -7.85 -29.44
N ARG A 7 -11.14 -8.30 -28.57
CA ARG A 7 -11.49 -9.17 -27.45
C ARG A 7 -12.49 -8.43 -26.58
N PHE A 8 -13.77 -8.75 -26.75
CA PHE A 8 -14.84 -8.24 -25.92
C PHE A 8 -14.52 -8.64 -24.48
N ARG A 9 -14.04 -7.68 -23.68
CA ARG A 9 -13.75 -7.96 -22.28
C ARG A 9 -15.10 -8.17 -21.59
N PRO A 10 -15.29 -9.27 -20.84
CA PRO A 10 -16.56 -9.51 -20.18
C PRO A 10 -16.88 -8.35 -19.23
N ALA A 11 -18.13 -7.91 -19.24
CA ALA A 11 -18.62 -6.89 -18.34
C ALA A 11 -18.49 -7.37 -16.88
N LEU A 12 -18.21 -6.45 -15.96
CA LEU A 12 -18.15 -6.74 -14.53
C LEU A 12 -19.51 -7.23 -14.03
N THR A 13 -19.49 -8.34 -13.30
CA THR A 13 -20.69 -8.76 -12.56
C THR A 13 -21.02 -7.75 -11.46
N ARG A 14 -22.28 -7.70 -11.02
CA ARG A 14 -22.69 -6.83 -9.91
C ARG A 14 -21.86 -7.07 -8.65
N ALA A 15 -21.50 -8.33 -8.38
CA ALA A 15 -20.64 -8.70 -7.26
C ALA A 15 -19.22 -8.14 -7.42
N GLN A 16 -18.61 -8.28 -8.61
CA GLN A 16 -17.27 -7.74 -8.90
C GLN A 16 -17.24 -6.21 -8.79
N ARG A 17 -18.29 -5.53 -9.27
CA ARG A 17 -18.41 -4.08 -9.15
C ARG A 17 -18.48 -3.63 -7.70
N ARG A 18 -19.32 -4.29 -6.88
CA ARG A 18 -19.42 -4.01 -5.44
C ARG A 18 -18.09 -4.27 -4.73
N LEU A 19 -17.43 -5.39 -5.03
CA LEU A 19 -16.16 -5.74 -4.39
C LEU A 19 -15.07 -4.72 -4.71
N THR A 20 -14.89 -4.36 -5.99
CA THR A 20 -13.90 -3.35 -6.39
C THR A 20 -14.19 -1.97 -5.79
N ALA A 21 -15.47 -1.56 -5.74
CA ALA A 21 -15.87 -0.32 -5.09
C ALA A 21 -15.57 -0.33 -3.58
N LEU A 22 -15.85 -1.43 -2.88
CA LEU A 22 -15.53 -1.59 -1.45
C LEU A 22 -14.02 -1.55 -1.20
N SER A 23 -13.22 -2.19 -2.06
CA SER A 23 -11.75 -2.10 -1.97
C SER A 23 -11.26 -0.66 -2.18
N GLY A 24 -11.80 0.06 -3.16
CA GLY A 24 -11.49 1.47 -3.39
C GLY A 24 -11.86 2.35 -2.19
N PHE A 25 -13.04 2.12 -1.62
CA PHE A 25 -13.47 2.81 -0.39
C PHE A 25 -12.51 2.55 0.77
N GLY A 26 -12.06 1.31 0.97
CA GLY A 26 -11.06 0.97 1.98
C GLY A 26 -9.75 1.75 1.80
N ILE A 27 -9.26 1.88 0.56
CA ILE A 27 -8.06 2.69 0.26
C ILE A 27 -8.29 4.16 0.63
N VAL A 28 -9.44 4.73 0.25
CA VAL A 28 -9.79 6.12 0.59
C VAL A 28 -9.82 6.32 2.10
N VAL A 29 -10.41 5.38 2.86
CA VAL A 29 -10.43 5.43 4.33
C VAL A 29 -9.01 5.42 4.91
N VAL A 30 -8.13 4.53 4.42
CA VAL A 30 -6.74 4.46 4.88
C VAL A 30 -6.00 5.79 4.64
N PHE A 31 -6.13 6.39 3.46
CA PHE A 31 -5.52 7.69 3.18
C PHE A 31 -6.17 8.82 3.98
N GLY A 32 -7.50 8.78 4.19
CA GLY A 32 -8.20 9.72 5.05
C GLY A 32 -7.68 9.70 6.49
N ILE A 33 -7.50 8.50 7.06
CA ILE A 33 -6.88 8.30 8.37
C ILE A 33 -5.45 8.84 8.38
N ALA A 34 -4.62 8.53 7.38
CA ALA A 34 -3.26 9.04 7.28
C ALA A 34 -3.18 10.58 7.15
N GLY A 35 -4.17 11.20 6.50
CA GLY A 35 -4.32 12.64 6.42
C GLY A 35 -4.67 13.26 7.76
N TRP A 36 -5.56 12.61 8.52
CA TRP A 36 -5.99 13.05 9.85
C TRP A 36 -4.90 12.90 10.91
N LEU A 37 -4.10 11.84 10.85
CA LEU A 37 -3.01 11.57 11.79
C LEU A 37 -1.87 12.58 11.67
N THR A 38 -1.26 12.92 12.80
CA THR A 38 -0.04 13.75 12.82
C THR A 38 1.18 12.84 12.72
N PRO A 39 2.01 12.91 11.67
CA PRO A 39 3.15 12.02 11.53
C PRO A 39 4.17 12.26 12.64
N ASP A 40 4.71 11.18 13.20
CA ASP A 40 5.72 11.25 14.26
C ASP A 40 7.10 11.50 13.65
N PRO A 41 7.86 12.54 14.11
CA PRO A 41 9.19 12.83 13.59
C PRO A 41 10.21 11.70 13.76
N ARG A 42 10.00 10.80 14.72
CA ARG A 42 10.85 9.60 14.92
C ARG A 42 10.75 8.62 13.74
N GLY A 43 9.73 8.76 12.89
CA GLY A 43 9.50 7.90 11.74
C GLY A 43 8.69 6.63 12.06
N PHE A 44 8.21 6.48 13.29
CA PHE A 44 7.37 5.36 13.71
C PHE A 44 6.43 5.77 14.86
N GLY A 45 5.42 4.94 15.15
CA GLY A 45 4.55 5.14 16.31
C GLY A 45 3.30 5.98 16.04
N THR A 46 3.13 6.54 14.83
CA THR A 46 1.91 7.31 14.48
C THR A 46 0.63 6.48 14.64
N HIS A 47 0.71 5.15 14.52
CA HIS A 47 -0.43 4.25 14.77
C HIS A 47 -0.92 4.29 16.23
N GLN A 48 -0.10 4.71 17.20
CA GLN A 48 -0.50 4.81 18.62
C GLN A 48 -1.57 5.88 18.86
N GLN A 49 -1.68 6.89 17.98
CA GLN A 49 -2.77 7.88 18.02
C GLN A 49 -4.14 7.24 17.75
N LEU A 50 -4.17 6.04 17.16
CA LEU A 50 -5.39 5.25 16.98
C LEU A 50 -5.69 4.35 18.20
N GLY A 51 -5.00 4.55 19.34
CA GLY A 51 -5.15 3.73 20.55
C GLY A 51 -4.44 2.38 20.47
N MET A 52 -3.63 2.14 19.44
CA MET A 52 -2.87 0.90 19.29
C MET A 52 -1.63 0.88 20.19
N PRO A 53 -1.22 -0.29 20.71
CA PRO A 53 -0.02 -0.41 21.52
C PRO A 53 1.26 -0.11 20.73
N ALA A 54 2.33 0.22 21.45
CA ALA A 54 3.67 0.31 20.88
C ALA A 54 4.13 -1.04 20.29
N CYS A 55 5.01 -1.00 19.31
CA CYS A 55 5.55 -2.21 18.69
C CYS A 55 6.48 -2.94 19.66
N SER A 56 6.10 -4.13 20.13
CA SER A 56 6.91 -4.92 21.06
C SER A 56 8.29 -5.26 20.49
N PHE A 57 8.41 -5.52 19.19
CA PHE A 57 9.69 -5.78 18.55
C PHE A 57 10.65 -4.59 18.70
N GLN A 58 10.17 -3.37 18.46
CA GLN A 58 10.95 -2.14 18.67
C GLN A 58 11.30 -1.93 20.15
N LEU A 59 10.36 -2.21 21.06
CA LEU A 59 10.59 -2.05 22.50
C LEU A 59 11.67 -3.00 23.03
N ILE A 60 11.66 -4.25 22.56
CA ILE A 60 12.56 -5.31 23.04
C ILE A 60 13.93 -5.22 22.36
N THR A 61 13.96 -5.05 21.04
CA THR A 61 15.22 -5.12 20.26
C THR A 61 15.87 -3.76 20.04
N GLY A 62 15.12 -2.66 20.22
CA GLY A 62 15.54 -1.33 19.80
C GLY A 62 15.52 -1.11 18.28
N ILE A 63 15.19 -2.15 17.49
CA ILE A 63 15.20 -2.12 16.02
C ILE A 63 13.76 -2.08 15.50
N GLN A 64 13.52 -1.26 14.48
CA GLN A 64 12.21 -1.13 13.85
C GLN A 64 11.93 -2.40 13.07
N CYS A 65 10.80 -3.10 13.29
CA CYS A 65 10.42 -4.24 12.44
C CYS A 65 10.11 -3.78 10.99
N PRO A 66 10.03 -4.68 9.97
CA PRO A 66 9.82 -4.28 8.57
C PRO A 66 8.53 -3.47 8.34
N HIS A 67 7.54 -3.60 9.21
CA HIS A 67 6.27 -2.88 9.15
C HIS A 67 6.21 -1.65 10.07
N CYS A 68 7.22 -1.44 10.92
CA CYS A 68 7.24 -0.28 11.80
C CYS A 68 7.33 1.00 10.95
N GLY A 69 6.55 2.02 11.29
CA GLY A 69 6.53 3.29 10.55
C GLY A 69 5.70 3.29 9.27
N LEU A 70 4.91 2.23 8.97
CA LEU A 70 4.00 2.25 7.81
C LEU A 70 2.98 3.40 7.86
N THR A 71 2.25 3.54 8.97
CA THR A 71 1.27 4.64 9.15
C THR A 71 1.94 6.01 9.13
N THR A 72 3.12 6.13 9.73
CA THR A 72 3.94 7.34 9.68
C THR A 72 4.37 7.68 8.25
N SER A 73 4.80 6.67 7.49
CA SER A 73 5.18 6.79 6.08
C SER A 73 4.02 7.26 5.21
N PHE A 74 2.82 6.69 5.39
CA PHE A 74 1.58 7.13 4.73
C PHE A 74 1.21 8.57 5.10
N SER A 75 1.34 8.93 6.38
CA SER A 75 1.01 10.27 6.89
C SER A 75 1.97 11.33 6.34
N TRP A 76 3.25 11.00 6.12
CA TRP A 76 4.19 11.88 5.40
C TRP A 76 3.93 11.93 3.89
N PHE A 77 3.57 10.79 3.29
CA PHE A 77 3.29 10.69 1.86
C PHE A 77 2.12 11.61 1.45
N ILE A 78 1.00 11.56 2.18
CA ILE A 78 -0.18 12.38 1.86
C ILE A 78 0.09 13.89 2.03
N ARG A 79 1.14 14.26 2.78
CA ARG A 79 1.62 15.63 2.94
C ARG A 79 2.67 16.04 1.90
N GLY A 80 2.95 15.19 0.90
CA GLY A 80 3.96 15.42 -0.13
C GLY A 80 5.40 15.34 0.37
N GLN A 81 5.63 14.89 1.61
CA GLN A 81 6.98 14.80 2.21
C GLN A 81 7.59 13.42 1.97
N PHE A 82 7.87 13.12 0.69
CA PHE A 82 8.32 11.79 0.25
C PHE A 82 9.64 11.35 0.88
N GLU A 83 10.56 12.27 1.11
CA GLU A 83 11.82 11.96 1.80
C GLU A 83 11.57 11.47 3.23
N LYS A 84 10.71 12.16 3.99
CA LYS A 84 10.34 11.74 5.35
C LYS A 84 9.55 10.42 5.34
N SER A 85 8.70 10.23 4.33
CA SER A 85 7.99 8.97 4.09
C SER A 85 8.96 7.79 3.86
N MET A 86 9.98 7.98 3.02
CA MET A 86 11.02 7.00 2.74
C MET A 86 11.90 6.70 3.97
N ARG A 87 12.27 7.75 4.72
CA ARG A 87 13.05 7.61 5.96
C ARG A 87 12.27 6.80 7.01
N ALA A 88 10.97 7.09 7.17
CA ALA A 88 10.07 6.38 8.08
C ALA A 88 9.92 4.91 7.70
N ASN A 89 9.51 4.61 6.46
CA ASN A 89 9.45 3.25 5.94
C ASN A 89 9.46 3.25 4.40
N PRO A 90 10.51 2.72 3.72
CA PRO A 90 10.56 2.70 2.26
C PRO A 90 9.51 1.79 1.63
N ALA A 91 9.24 0.63 2.25
CA ALA A 91 8.18 -0.27 1.80
C ALA A 91 6.80 0.38 1.96
N GLY A 92 6.63 1.24 2.96
CA GLY A 92 5.44 2.08 3.16
C GLY A 92 5.25 3.09 2.04
N LEU A 93 6.31 3.79 1.61
CA LEU A 93 6.25 4.71 0.48
C LEU A 93 5.85 3.98 -0.81
N ILE A 94 6.48 2.84 -1.09
CA ILE A 94 6.14 2.00 -2.26
C ILE A 94 4.67 1.58 -2.20
N LEU A 95 4.21 1.11 -1.03
CA LEU A 95 2.82 0.69 -0.85
C LEU A 95 1.85 1.85 -1.07
N ALA A 96 2.17 3.05 -0.57
CA ALA A 96 1.33 4.23 -0.75
C ALA A 96 1.19 4.59 -2.24
N ILE A 97 2.31 4.63 -2.99
CA ILE A 97 2.31 4.88 -4.44
C ILE A 97 1.47 3.84 -5.18
N VAL A 98 1.70 2.55 -4.90
CA VAL A 98 0.96 1.46 -5.52
C VAL A 98 -0.53 1.54 -5.17
N SER A 99 -0.88 1.91 -3.93
CA SER A 99 -2.27 2.07 -3.50
C SER A 99 -2.99 3.19 -4.26
N VAL A 100 -2.31 4.31 -4.53
CA VAL A 100 -2.85 5.37 -5.39
C VAL A 100 -3.09 4.85 -6.82
N GLY A 101 -2.13 4.11 -7.38
CA GLY A 101 -2.29 3.49 -8.70
C GLY A 101 -3.46 2.49 -8.76
N ILE A 102 -3.61 1.66 -7.73
CA ILE A 102 -4.73 0.71 -7.58
C ILE A 102 -6.05 1.47 -7.48
N LEU A 103 -6.11 2.57 -6.71
CA LEU A 103 -7.33 3.37 -6.59
C LEU A 103 -7.75 3.96 -7.94
N ILE A 104 -6.82 4.55 -8.69
CA ILE A 104 -7.08 5.06 -10.04
C ILE A 104 -7.58 3.93 -10.95
N TRP A 105 -6.93 2.78 -10.90
CA TRP A 105 -7.35 1.62 -11.68
C TRP A 105 -8.76 1.13 -11.31
N ILE A 106 -9.11 1.09 -10.01
CA ILE A 106 -10.45 0.73 -9.54
C ILE A 106 -11.51 1.71 -10.08
N ILE A 107 -11.21 3.01 -10.09
CA ILE A 107 -12.09 4.04 -10.63
C ILE A 107 -12.32 3.78 -12.13
N VAL A 108 -11.26 3.58 -12.90
CA VAL A 108 -11.34 3.28 -14.34
C VAL A 108 -12.15 2.01 -14.60
N VAL A 109 -11.92 0.93 -13.86
CA VAL A 109 -12.68 -0.33 -13.98
C VAL A 109 -14.17 -0.12 -13.68
N ASN A 110 -14.51 0.70 -12.67
CA ASN A 110 -15.90 0.97 -12.33
C ASN A 110 -16.61 1.87 -13.34
N ILE A 111 -15.90 2.82 -13.96
CA ILE A 111 -16.42 3.68 -15.04
C ILE A 111 -16.61 2.88 -16.33
N CYS A 112 -15.58 2.13 -16.74
CA CYS A 112 -15.61 1.35 -17.99
C CYS A 112 -16.47 0.08 -17.88
N GLY A 113 -16.74 -0.41 -16.67
CA GLY A 113 -17.53 -1.63 -16.45
C GLY A 113 -16.83 -2.91 -16.91
N ALA A 114 -15.52 -2.88 -17.17
CA ALA A 114 -14.70 -4.02 -17.57
C ALA A 114 -13.31 -3.96 -16.93
N PHE A 115 -12.67 -5.11 -16.70
CA PHE A 115 -11.27 -5.12 -16.26
C PHE A 115 -10.35 -4.71 -17.42
N VAL A 116 -9.74 -3.52 -17.35
CA VAL A 116 -9.00 -2.88 -18.47
C VAL A 116 -7.54 -3.32 -18.57
N ILE A 117 -6.95 -3.84 -17.50
CA ILE A 117 -5.52 -4.24 -17.48
C ILE A 117 -5.37 -5.74 -17.20
N THR A 118 -6.03 -6.25 -16.17
CA THR A 118 -5.84 -7.60 -15.68
C THR A 118 -6.95 -8.56 -16.12
N LYS A 119 -6.63 -9.85 -16.25
CA LYS A 119 -7.62 -10.91 -16.48
C LYS A 119 -8.03 -11.60 -15.18
N ALA A 120 -7.17 -11.58 -14.17
CA ALA A 120 -7.37 -12.25 -12.89
C ALA A 120 -6.97 -11.33 -11.72
N PRO A 121 -7.72 -10.24 -11.48
CA PRO A 121 -7.31 -9.17 -10.55
C PRO A 121 -7.02 -9.66 -9.12
N GLY A 122 -7.75 -10.65 -8.61
CA GLY A 122 -7.49 -11.22 -7.29
C GLY A 122 -6.15 -11.96 -7.21
N ARG A 123 -5.79 -12.71 -8.27
CA ARG A 123 -4.52 -13.42 -8.37
C ARG A 123 -3.35 -12.44 -8.47
N ASP A 124 -3.50 -11.43 -9.32
CA ASP A 124 -2.46 -10.42 -9.55
C ASP A 124 -2.23 -9.58 -8.28
N ALA A 125 -3.29 -9.23 -7.56
CA ALA A 125 -3.19 -8.54 -6.26
C ALA A 125 -2.49 -9.41 -5.21
N MET A 126 -2.80 -10.70 -5.14
CA MET A 126 -2.16 -11.63 -4.21
C MET A 126 -0.66 -11.78 -4.49
N PHE A 127 -0.27 -11.95 -5.76
CA PHE A 127 1.15 -12.00 -6.13
C PHE A 127 1.85 -10.67 -5.86
N GLY A 128 1.22 -9.54 -6.20
CA GLY A 128 1.75 -8.21 -5.91
C GLY A 128 1.97 -7.99 -4.41
N PHE A 129 1.03 -8.41 -3.58
CA PHE A 129 1.15 -8.36 -2.13
C PHE A 129 2.30 -9.24 -1.62
N GLY A 130 2.41 -10.48 -2.11
CA GLY A 130 3.53 -11.38 -1.77
C GLY A 130 4.89 -10.79 -2.14
N ILE A 131 5.02 -10.23 -3.33
CA ILE A 131 6.23 -9.53 -3.79
C ILE A 131 6.53 -8.34 -2.87
N TRP A 132 5.53 -7.53 -2.53
CA TRP A 132 5.71 -6.41 -1.62
C TRP A 132 6.18 -6.83 -0.23
N VAL A 133 5.62 -7.90 0.35
CA VAL A 133 6.07 -8.44 1.64
C VAL A 133 7.53 -8.87 1.55
N LEU A 134 7.90 -9.64 0.52
CA LEU A 134 9.30 -10.06 0.31
C LEU A 134 10.23 -8.85 0.18
N LEU A 135 9.87 -7.87 -0.64
CA LEU A 135 10.64 -6.63 -0.80
C LEU A 135 10.77 -5.87 0.52
N SER A 136 9.71 -5.81 1.35
CA SER A 136 9.77 -5.14 2.65
C SER A 136 10.77 -5.79 3.60
N ILE A 137 10.84 -7.12 3.60
CA ILE A 137 11.78 -7.89 4.42
C ILE A 137 13.20 -7.68 3.89
N VAL A 138 13.40 -7.76 2.56
CA VAL A 138 14.70 -7.55 1.93
C VAL A 138 15.24 -6.15 2.22
N ILE A 139 14.44 -5.10 2.01
CA ILE A 139 14.81 -3.71 2.32
C ILE A 139 15.14 -3.56 3.81
N TRP A 140 14.38 -4.20 4.68
CA TRP A 140 14.61 -4.18 6.12
C TRP A 140 15.95 -4.81 6.50
N VAL A 141 16.25 -6.01 5.97
CA VAL A 141 17.53 -6.70 6.20
C VAL A 141 18.68 -5.82 5.72
N PHE A 142 18.62 -5.27 4.51
CA PHE A 142 19.67 -4.38 4.00
C PHE A 142 19.86 -3.13 4.85
N ARG A 143 18.77 -2.46 5.29
CA ARG A 143 18.87 -1.30 6.20
C ARG A 143 19.41 -1.67 7.57
N GLY A 144 19.11 -2.86 8.07
CA GLY A 144 19.66 -3.38 9.32
C GLY A 144 21.16 -3.63 9.21
N LEU A 145 21.60 -4.32 8.16
CA LEU A 145 23.01 -4.60 7.89
C LEU A 145 23.83 -3.32 7.72
N LEU A 146 23.33 -2.34 6.98
CA LEU A 146 24.01 -1.04 6.79
C LEU A 146 24.17 -0.23 8.07
N LYS A 147 23.37 -0.48 9.12
CA LYS A 147 23.53 0.17 10.42
C LYS A 147 24.55 -0.54 11.33
N LEU A 148 24.93 -1.77 11.00
CA LEU A 148 25.88 -2.58 11.76
C LEU A 148 27.32 -2.46 11.20
N MET A 149 27.47 -1.93 9.99
CA MET A 149 28.73 -1.57 9.36
C MET A 149 29.10 -0.12 9.69
#